data_AF-A0A094GZZ1-F1
#
_entry.id   AF-A0A094GZZ1-F1
#
_cell.length_a   1.000
_cell.length_b   1.000
_cell.length_c   1.000
_cell.angle_alpha   90.00
_cell.angle_beta   90.00
_cell.angle_gamma   90.00
#
_symmetry.space_group_name_H-M   'P 1'
#
loop_
_entity.id
_entity.type
_entity.pdbx_description
1 polymer ?
#
loop_
_entity_poly.entity_id
_entity_poly.type
_entity_poly.pdbx_seq_one_letter_code
_entity_poly.pdbx_strand_id
1 'polypeptide(L)'
;TPFGFTAATHDLNLCQVCDCPEDLWICLICGNVGCGRYKGGHAKEHWKETAHNYSLETTTQHVWDYAEDVWVHRLLQTKGDGKIVELPGSSRAVLGGGNNNRDGSGGGQQQDLEMVPREKMENIGIEYGHMLATQLDSQRMYFEEVVAKAVDKAAGSAREAERAARAVEEVRGQLEVMAREHREMKDEVIPGLQRDRDRMAAKAEKAGELARSMTKAFQEEKQVGRGLMDRVGHLNEVLERVRREVKEVRDENVDLKEQNRDLGFFISSQEKVRGLERELVREVGGGVGGGG
;
A
#
# COMPACT_ATOMS: atom_id res chain seq x y z
N THR A 1 -6.23 -0.53 -14.31
CA THR A 1 -6.43 -0.11 -15.71
C THR A 1 -7.66 0.78 -15.76
N PRO A 2 -7.54 2.11 -15.95
CA PRO A 2 -8.70 2.92 -16.28
C PRO A 2 -8.90 2.92 -17.80
N PHE A 3 -10.10 3.28 -18.24
CA PHE A 3 -10.66 3.13 -19.60
C PHE A 3 -11.33 1.77 -19.88
N GLY A 4 -12.37 1.48 -19.10
CA GLY A 4 -13.46 0.65 -19.56
C GLY A 4 -14.35 1.47 -20.51
N PHE A 5 -14.32 1.14 -21.79
CA PHE A 5 -15.33 1.60 -22.75
C PHE A 5 -16.60 0.79 -22.46
N THR A 6 -17.48 1.32 -21.61
CA THR A 6 -18.83 0.78 -21.46
C THR A 6 -19.63 1.23 -22.68
N ALA A 7 -20.14 0.27 -23.44
CA ALA A 7 -21.17 0.53 -24.44
C ALA A 7 -22.45 0.91 -23.70
N ALA A 8 -22.53 2.16 -23.24
CA ALA A 8 -23.77 2.75 -22.83
C ALA A 8 -24.66 2.83 -24.07
N THR A 9 -25.89 2.32 -23.95
CA THR A 9 -26.97 2.65 -24.88
C THR A 9 -27.19 4.16 -24.79
N HIS A 10 -26.46 4.92 -25.60
CA HIS A 10 -26.62 6.36 -25.67
C HIS A 10 -27.95 6.67 -26.35
N ASP A 11 -28.84 7.33 -25.63
CA ASP A 11 -30.01 7.95 -26.21
C ASP A 11 -29.53 8.95 -27.25
N LEU A 12 -29.74 8.64 -28.53
CA LEU A 12 -29.35 9.48 -29.69
C LEU A 12 -30.05 10.86 -29.70
N ASN A 13 -30.90 11.12 -28.71
CA ASN A 13 -31.76 12.29 -28.60
C ASN A 13 -31.27 13.30 -27.55
N LEU A 14 -30.05 13.13 -27.01
CA LEU A 14 -29.47 14.03 -26.02
C LEU A 14 -27.99 14.28 -26.31
N CYS A 15 -27.52 15.48 -25.97
CA CYS A 15 -26.09 15.79 -26.00
C CYS A 15 -25.36 15.04 -24.87
N GLN A 16 -24.28 14.32 -25.19
CA GLN A 16 -23.54 13.50 -24.22
C GLN A 16 -22.81 14.29 -23.12
N VAL A 17 -22.70 15.62 -23.25
CA VAL A 17 -21.97 16.47 -22.31
C VAL A 17 -22.92 17.25 -21.38
N CYS A 18 -24.03 17.75 -21.91
CA CYS A 18 -24.94 18.63 -21.15
C CYS A 18 -26.41 18.20 -21.17
N ASP A 19 -26.73 17.03 -21.72
CA ASP A 19 -28.09 16.47 -21.83
C ASP A 19 -29.11 17.42 -22.49
N CYS A 20 -28.66 18.36 -23.32
CA CYS A 20 -29.55 19.22 -24.09
C CYS A 20 -30.25 18.38 -25.18
N PRO A 21 -31.59 18.46 -25.32
CA PRO A 21 -32.34 17.70 -26.34
C PRO A 21 -32.49 18.44 -27.68
N GLU A 22 -32.00 19.68 -27.79
CA GLU A 22 -32.22 20.54 -28.94
C GLU A 22 -30.94 20.81 -29.73
N ASP A 23 -31.08 21.05 -31.04
CA ASP A 23 -29.97 21.39 -31.96
C ASP A 23 -28.84 20.36 -31.84
N LEU A 24 -29.16 19.10 -32.12
CA LEU A 24 -28.26 17.96 -31.96
C LEU A 24 -27.52 17.61 -33.25
N TRP A 25 -26.22 17.34 -33.09
CA TRP A 25 -25.28 17.04 -34.15
C TRP A 25 -24.57 15.74 -33.85
N ILE A 26 -24.59 14.81 -34.80
CA ILE A 26 -23.90 13.52 -34.67
C ILE A 26 -22.63 13.53 -35.52
N CYS A 27 -21.51 13.17 -34.91
CA CYS A 27 -20.23 12.98 -35.60
C CYS A 27 -20.30 11.75 -36.50
N LEU A 28 -20.02 11.93 -37.80
CA LEU A 28 -20.09 10.84 -38.78
C LEU A 28 -18.92 9.85 -38.71
N ILE A 29 -17.90 10.16 -37.90
CA ILE A 29 -16.69 9.33 -37.76
C ILE A 29 -16.80 8.39 -36.56
N CYS A 30 -17.27 8.90 -35.41
CA CYS A 30 -17.31 8.12 -34.17
C CYS A 30 -18.69 8.03 -33.51
N GLY A 31 -19.72 8.67 -34.08
CA GLY A 31 -21.09 8.62 -33.55
C GLY A 31 -21.34 9.47 -32.30
N ASN A 32 -20.40 10.33 -31.89
CA ASN A 32 -20.58 11.25 -30.76
C ASN A 32 -21.68 12.29 -31.07
N VAL A 33 -22.62 12.48 -30.14
CA VAL A 33 -23.74 13.42 -30.22
C VAL A 33 -23.47 14.65 -29.34
N GLY A 34 -23.35 15.81 -29.99
CA GLY A 34 -23.12 17.10 -29.35
C GLY A 34 -24.20 18.12 -29.69
N CYS A 35 -24.45 19.09 -28.80
CA CYS A 35 -25.32 20.21 -29.11
C CYS A 35 -24.60 21.24 -30.01
N GLY A 36 -25.39 21.94 -30.83
CA GLY A 36 -24.91 22.90 -31.82
C GLY A 36 -24.34 24.18 -31.23
N ARG A 37 -23.80 25.01 -32.11
CA ARG A 37 -23.02 26.22 -31.77
C ARG A 37 -23.80 27.24 -30.94
N TYR A 38 -25.11 27.34 -31.18
CA TYR A 38 -25.98 28.30 -30.51
C TYR A 38 -26.57 27.78 -29.19
N LYS A 39 -26.23 26.54 -28.82
CA LYS A 39 -26.50 25.95 -27.50
C LYS A 39 -25.20 25.94 -26.69
N GLY A 40 -24.65 24.76 -26.40
CA GLY A 40 -23.37 24.59 -25.68
C GLY A 40 -22.16 24.39 -26.59
N GLY A 41 -22.34 24.21 -27.91
CA GLY A 41 -21.22 24.07 -28.84
C GLY A 41 -20.38 22.79 -28.69
N HIS A 42 -20.85 21.77 -27.96
CA HIS A 42 -20.11 20.53 -27.70
C HIS A 42 -19.78 19.72 -28.97
N ALA A 43 -20.56 19.86 -30.04
CA ALA A 43 -20.22 19.24 -31.32
C ALA A 43 -18.92 19.83 -31.92
N LYS A 44 -18.72 21.15 -31.76
CA LYS A 44 -17.51 21.85 -32.21
C LYS A 44 -16.32 21.56 -31.28
N GLU A 45 -16.56 21.44 -29.98
CA GLU A 45 -15.52 21.07 -29.01
C GLU A 45 -15.00 19.66 -29.29
N HIS A 46 -15.91 18.70 -29.51
CA HIS A 46 -15.58 17.34 -29.93
C HIS A 46 -14.68 17.32 -31.18
N TRP A 47 -14.98 18.13 -32.19
CA TRP A 47 -14.10 18.26 -33.36
C TRP A 47 -12.71 18.78 -33.00
N LYS A 48 -12.59 19.79 -32.14
CA LYS A 48 -11.28 20.34 -31.72
C LYS A 48 -10.41 19.30 -31.00
N GLU A 49 -11.04 18.41 -30.24
CA GLU A 49 -10.34 17.39 -29.45
C GLU A 49 -9.96 16.15 -30.28
N THR A 50 -10.83 15.75 -31.20
CA THR A 50 -10.69 14.48 -31.93
C THR A 50 -10.28 14.62 -33.39
N ALA A 51 -10.29 15.85 -33.91
CA ALA A 51 -10.11 16.15 -35.34
C ALA A 51 -11.11 15.42 -36.25
N HIS A 52 -12.32 15.13 -35.75
CA HIS A 52 -13.37 14.53 -36.56
C HIS A 52 -14.15 15.59 -37.36
N ASN A 53 -13.80 15.75 -38.64
CA ASN A 53 -14.19 16.92 -39.43
C ASN A 53 -15.67 17.01 -39.83
N TYR A 54 -16.42 15.90 -39.77
CA TYR A 54 -17.80 15.86 -40.28
C TYR A 54 -18.83 15.57 -39.19
N SER A 55 -19.88 16.38 -39.18
CA SER A 55 -21.07 16.18 -38.35
C SER A 55 -22.35 16.37 -39.14
N LEU A 56 -23.39 15.64 -38.75
CA LEU A 56 -24.72 15.68 -39.35
C LEU A 56 -25.69 16.32 -38.35
N GLU A 57 -26.42 17.35 -38.79
CA GLU A 57 -27.52 17.92 -38.03
C GLU A 57 -28.72 16.96 -38.06
N THR A 58 -29.17 16.52 -36.89
CA THR A 58 -30.21 15.48 -36.77
C THR A 58 -31.57 15.93 -37.32
N THR A 59 -31.91 17.22 -37.25
CA THR A 59 -33.22 17.74 -37.67
C THR A 59 -33.31 17.92 -39.18
N THR A 60 -32.31 18.58 -39.78
CA THR A 60 -32.34 18.97 -41.20
C THR A 60 -31.59 17.99 -42.09
N GLN A 61 -30.83 17.06 -41.50
CA GLN A 61 -30.00 16.07 -42.19
C GLN A 61 -28.94 16.71 -43.12
N HIS A 62 -28.52 17.95 -42.82
CA HIS A 62 -27.38 18.59 -43.48
C HIS A 62 -26.07 18.22 -42.80
N VAL A 63 -25.00 18.09 -43.59
CA VAL A 63 -23.67 17.75 -43.11
C VAL A 63 -22.79 18.99 -43.11
N TRP A 64 -22.12 19.24 -41.99
CA TRP A 64 -21.17 20.34 -41.82
C TRP A 64 -19.74 19.82 -41.84
N ASP A 65 -18.87 20.51 -42.58
CA ASP A 65 -17.42 20.33 -42.55
C ASP A 65 -16.80 21.39 -41.63
N TYR A 66 -16.21 20.95 -40.53
CA TYR A 66 -15.54 21.83 -39.57
C TYR A 66 -14.17 22.33 -40.03
N ALA A 67 -13.49 21.61 -40.93
CA ALA A 67 -12.17 22.00 -41.43
C ALA A 67 -12.29 23.15 -42.46
N GLU A 68 -13.28 23.07 -43.34
CA GLU A 68 -13.54 24.08 -44.38
C GLU A 68 -14.59 25.13 -43.96
N ASP A 69 -15.26 24.95 -42.82
CA ASP A 69 -16.33 25.83 -42.29
C ASP A 69 -17.48 26.05 -43.30
N VAL A 70 -17.85 24.98 -44.02
CA VAL A 70 -18.87 24.98 -45.07
C VAL A 70 -19.90 23.85 -44.90
N TRP A 71 -21.09 24.05 -45.48
CA TRP A 71 -22.06 22.98 -45.66
C TRP A 71 -21.65 22.06 -46.81
N VAL A 72 -21.68 20.74 -46.57
CA VAL A 72 -21.41 19.73 -47.60
C VAL A 72 -22.67 19.55 -48.46
N HIS A 73 -22.58 19.89 -49.75
CA HIS A 73 -23.60 19.55 -50.72
C HIS A 73 -23.56 18.04 -51.02
N ARG A 74 -24.73 17.39 -51.01
CA ARG A 74 -24.90 15.95 -51.22
C ARG A 74 -24.37 15.50 -52.59
N LEU A 75 -23.10 15.12 -52.67
CA LEU A 75 -22.54 14.36 -53.77
C LEU A 75 -22.68 12.86 -53.42
N LEU A 76 -23.83 12.27 -53.77
CA LEU A 76 -23.99 10.81 -53.73
C LEU A 76 -23.16 10.22 -54.87
N GLN A 77 -21.88 9.92 -54.61
CA GLN A 77 -21.12 8.99 -55.42
C GLN A 77 -21.44 7.57 -54.93
N THR A 78 -22.21 6.82 -55.72
CA THR A 78 -22.22 5.35 -55.63
C THR A 78 -20.81 4.84 -55.87
N LYS A 79 -20.23 4.14 -54.89
CA LYS A 79 -18.95 3.43 -55.05
C LYS A 79 -19.12 2.32 -56.08
N GLY A 80 -18.86 2.61 -57.34
CA GLY A 80 -18.89 1.60 -58.41
C GLY A 80 -18.72 2.14 -59.81
N ASP A 81 -19.16 3.35 -60.12
CA ASP A 81 -18.98 3.89 -61.46
C ASP A 81 -19.06 5.42 -61.39
N GLY A 82 -18.07 6.12 -61.96
CA GLY A 82 -17.92 7.58 -61.89
C GLY A 82 -18.98 8.37 -62.67
N LYS A 83 -20.21 7.88 -62.73
CA LYS A 83 -21.32 8.50 -63.44
C LYS A 83 -22.24 9.21 -62.45
N ILE A 84 -22.25 10.54 -62.55
CA ILE A 84 -23.15 11.44 -61.83
C ILE A 84 -24.58 11.10 -62.26
N VAL A 85 -25.41 10.62 -61.32
CA VAL A 85 -26.84 10.39 -61.53
C VAL A 85 -27.59 11.42 -60.70
N GLU A 86 -28.08 12.47 -61.36
CA GLU A 86 -29.10 13.33 -60.79
C GLU A 86 -30.44 12.58 -60.80
N LEU A 87 -31.06 12.41 -59.64
CA LEU A 87 -32.43 11.93 -59.55
C LEU A 87 -33.38 13.03 -60.06
N PRO A 88 -34.30 12.74 -61.01
CA PRO A 88 -35.29 13.71 -61.44
C PRO A 88 -36.36 13.81 -60.36
N GLY A 89 -36.22 14.81 -59.49
CA GLY A 89 -37.09 14.92 -58.32
C GLY A 89 -36.98 16.20 -57.52
N SER A 90 -36.73 17.36 -58.14
CA SER A 90 -37.14 18.68 -57.63
C SER A 90 -36.84 19.79 -58.63
N SER A 91 -37.81 20.07 -59.51
CA SER A 91 -38.02 21.38 -60.14
C SER A 91 -39.43 21.44 -60.74
N ARG A 92 -40.43 21.27 -59.88
CA ARG A 92 -41.79 21.72 -60.17
C ARG A 92 -41.89 23.18 -59.72
N ALA A 93 -41.29 24.11 -60.48
CA ALA A 93 -41.50 25.56 -60.37
C ALA A 93 -40.77 26.35 -61.47
N VAL A 94 -41.22 26.27 -62.73
CA VAL A 94 -41.28 27.46 -63.62
C VAL A 94 -42.57 27.33 -64.43
N LEU A 95 -43.67 27.75 -63.81
CA LEU A 95 -44.80 28.26 -64.55
C LEU A 95 -44.42 29.66 -65.01
N GLY A 96 -44.38 29.89 -66.32
CA GLY A 96 -44.37 31.24 -66.89
C GLY A 96 -43.58 31.35 -68.19
N GLY A 97 -44.29 31.49 -69.30
CA GLY A 97 -43.72 32.05 -70.54
C GLY A 97 -43.97 31.18 -71.77
N GLY A 98 -45.13 31.37 -72.40
CA GLY A 98 -45.39 30.81 -73.71
C GLY A 98 -44.47 31.38 -74.79
N ASN A 99 -44.22 30.61 -75.83
CA ASN A 99 -44.47 31.07 -77.19
C ASN A 99 -44.49 29.93 -78.21
N ASN A 100 -45.33 30.18 -79.21
CA ASN A 100 -45.74 29.34 -80.33
C ASN A 100 -44.62 28.87 -81.25
N ASN A 101 -44.74 27.62 -81.73
CA ASN A 101 -44.79 27.25 -83.17
C ASN A 101 -45.17 25.76 -83.26
N ARG A 102 -46.36 25.41 -83.78
CA ARG A 102 -46.60 24.91 -85.16
C ARG A 102 -45.63 23.78 -85.51
N ASP A 103 -46.05 22.53 -85.64
CA ASP A 103 -46.87 21.97 -86.74
C ASP A 103 -47.10 20.48 -86.39
N GLY A 104 -48.30 19.90 -86.41
CA GLY A 104 -48.89 19.37 -87.62
C GLY A 104 -49.59 18.04 -87.29
N SER A 105 -50.81 17.90 -87.82
CA SER A 105 -51.79 16.85 -87.60
C SER A 105 -51.35 15.44 -88.03
N GLY A 106 -51.92 14.40 -87.39
CA GLY A 106 -52.28 13.18 -88.12
C GLY A 106 -52.14 11.85 -87.37
N GLY A 107 -53.29 11.22 -87.14
CA GLY A 107 -53.48 9.79 -87.46
C GLY A 107 -52.97 8.76 -86.45
N GLY A 108 -53.90 8.21 -85.69
CA GLY A 108 -53.71 6.89 -85.09
C GLY A 108 -53.50 5.84 -86.18
N GLN A 109 -52.42 5.08 -86.05
CA GLN A 109 -52.26 3.78 -86.68
C GLN A 109 -51.72 2.81 -85.63
N GLN A 110 -52.58 1.86 -85.32
CA GLN A 110 -52.29 0.61 -84.65
C GLN A 110 -51.77 -0.36 -85.72
N GLN A 111 -50.50 -0.76 -85.61
CA GLN A 111 -49.73 -1.79 -86.35
C GLN A 111 -48.26 -1.55 -85.94
N ASP A 112 -47.46 -2.43 -85.36
CA ASP A 112 -47.43 -3.89 -85.25
C ASP A 112 -46.87 -4.24 -83.87
N LEU A 113 -47.53 -5.13 -83.12
CA LEU A 113 -46.81 -5.88 -82.08
C LEU A 113 -46.01 -6.93 -82.84
N GLU A 114 -44.72 -6.68 -83.04
CA GLU A 114 -43.74 -7.64 -83.53
C GLU A 114 -43.86 -8.93 -82.69
N MET A 115 -44.55 -9.94 -83.24
CA MET A 115 -44.70 -11.25 -82.59
C MET A 115 -43.34 -11.93 -82.61
N VAL A 116 -42.58 -11.77 -81.52
CA VAL A 116 -41.29 -12.40 -81.33
C VAL A 116 -41.45 -13.92 -81.50
N PRO A 117 -40.72 -14.56 -82.44
CA PRO A 117 -40.78 -16.00 -82.65
C PRO A 117 -40.62 -16.79 -81.34
N ARG A 118 -41.42 -17.85 -81.13
CA ARG A 118 -41.40 -18.67 -79.91
C ARG A 118 -40.00 -19.20 -79.54
N GLU A 119 -39.20 -19.57 -80.53
CA GLU A 119 -37.81 -20.01 -80.34
C GLU A 119 -36.92 -18.90 -79.78
N LYS A 120 -37.16 -17.63 -80.16
CA LYS A 120 -36.45 -16.49 -79.54
C LYS A 120 -36.93 -16.28 -78.11
N MET A 121 -38.22 -16.46 -77.80
CA MET A 121 -38.72 -16.40 -76.42
C MET A 121 -38.16 -17.53 -75.55
N GLU A 122 -38.00 -18.74 -76.09
CA GLU A 122 -37.39 -19.87 -75.40
C GLU A 122 -35.90 -19.66 -75.15
N ASN A 123 -35.15 -19.19 -76.16
CA ASN A 123 -33.75 -18.81 -75.99
C ASN A 123 -33.58 -17.68 -74.97
N ILE A 124 -34.42 -16.64 -75.04
CA ILE A 124 -34.45 -15.57 -74.04
C ILE A 124 -34.73 -16.16 -72.65
N GLY A 125 -35.67 -17.09 -72.52
CA GLY A 125 -35.98 -17.78 -71.27
C GLY A 125 -34.80 -18.58 -70.71
N ILE A 126 -34.04 -19.26 -71.55
CA ILE A 126 -32.83 -20.02 -71.17
C ILE A 126 -31.72 -19.06 -70.71
N GLU A 127 -31.48 -17.97 -71.44
CA GLU A 127 -30.46 -16.96 -71.08
C GLU A 127 -30.82 -16.24 -69.78
N TYR A 128 -32.10 -15.87 -69.57
CA TYR A 128 -32.57 -15.34 -68.30
C TYR A 128 -32.42 -16.38 -67.18
N GLY A 129 -32.72 -17.65 -67.44
CA GLY A 129 -32.51 -18.73 -66.49
C GLY A 129 -31.04 -18.88 -66.07
N HIS A 130 -30.12 -18.83 -67.03
CA HIS A 130 -28.68 -18.88 -66.78
C HIS A 130 -28.18 -17.65 -66.01
N MET A 131 -28.66 -16.46 -66.37
CA MET A 131 -28.34 -15.22 -65.65
C MET A 131 -28.83 -15.29 -64.19
N LEU A 132 -30.07 -15.72 -63.95
CA LEU A 132 -30.63 -15.89 -62.61
C LEU A 132 -29.87 -16.94 -61.81
N ALA A 133 -29.54 -18.09 -62.42
CA ALA A 133 -28.75 -19.14 -61.76
C ALA A 133 -27.36 -18.63 -61.37
N THR A 134 -26.69 -17.90 -62.26
CA THR A 134 -25.38 -17.29 -62.00
C THR A 134 -25.46 -16.27 -60.85
N GLN A 135 -26.53 -15.48 -60.78
CA GLN A 135 -26.70 -14.53 -59.67
C GLN A 135 -27.11 -15.16 -58.35
N LEU A 136 -27.90 -16.24 -58.37
CA LEU A 136 -28.20 -16.98 -57.14
C LEU A 136 -26.94 -17.67 -56.61
N ASP A 137 -26.08 -18.18 -57.49
CA ASP A 137 -24.80 -18.79 -57.09
C ASP A 137 -23.83 -17.74 -56.52
N SER A 138 -23.73 -16.55 -57.14
CA SER A 138 -22.91 -15.45 -56.61
C SER A 138 -23.39 -14.95 -55.24
N GLN A 139 -24.71 -14.81 -55.05
CA GLN A 139 -25.30 -14.45 -53.76
C GLN A 139 -25.07 -15.52 -52.70
N ARG A 140 -25.23 -16.79 -53.07
CA ARG A 140 -24.97 -17.93 -52.17
C ARG A 140 -23.53 -17.88 -51.68
N MET A 141 -22.56 -17.76 -52.59
CA MET A 141 -21.14 -17.69 -52.24
C MET A 141 -20.84 -16.50 -51.32
N TYR A 142 -21.43 -15.33 -51.59
CA TYR A 142 -21.27 -14.15 -50.75
C TYR A 142 -21.80 -14.38 -49.32
N PHE A 143 -23.01 -14.89 -49.17
CA PHE A 143 -23.60 -15.11 -47.84
C PHE A 143 -22.91 -16.26 -47.10
N GLU A 144 -22.49 -17.32 -47.78
CA GLU A 144 -21.68 -18.39 -47.18
C GLU A 144 -20.36 -17.83 -46.63
N GLU A 145 -19.68 -16.95 -47.38
CA GLU A 145 -18.45 -16.29 -46.92
C GLU A 145 -18.71 -15.35 -45.72
N VAL A 146 -19.78 -14.55 -45.75
CA VAL A 146 -20.14 -13.66 -44.64
C VAL A 146 -20.47 -14.46 -43.38
N VAL A 147 -21.22 -15.56 -43.51
CA VAL A 147 -21.54 -16.46 -42.40
C VAL A 147 -20.28 -17.12 -41.86
N ALA A 148 -19.40 -17.63 -42.72
CA ALA A 148 -18.13 -18.21 -42.31
C ALA A 148 -17.28 -17.21 -41.49
N LYS A 149 -17.12 -15.98 -41.99
CA LYS A 149 -16.41 -14.91 -41.26
C LYS A 149 -17.06 -14.58 -39.92
N ALA A 150 -18.39 -14.54 -39.85
CA ALA A 150 -19.11 -14.29 -38.61
C ALA A 150 -18.91 -15.43 -37.59
N VAL A 151 -18.94 -16.69 -38.04
CA VAL A 151 -18.69 -17.88 -37.22
C VAL A 151 -17.25 -17.89 -36.71
N ASP A 152 -16.26 -17.61 -37.56
CA ASP A 152 -14.85 -17.55 -37.15
C ASP A 152 -14.60 -16.44 -36.12
N LYS A 153 -15.21 -15.26 -36.33
CA LYS A 153 -15.12 -14.16 -35.37
C LYS A 153 -15.79 -14.51 -34.04
N ALA A 154 -16.98 -15.12 -34.07
CA ALA A 154 -17.68 -15.57 -32.88
C ALA A 154 -16.85 -16.63 -32.12
N ALA A 155 -16.31 -17.62 -32.82
CA ALA A 155 -15.46 -18.65 -32.24
C ALA A 155 -14.17 -18.06 -31.64
N GLY A 156 -13.54 -17.10 -32.31
CA GLY A 156 -12.39 -16.36 -31.80
C GLY A 156 -12.73 -15.60 -30.52
N SER A 157 -13.84 -14.86 -30.52
CA SER A 157 -14.30 -14.11 -29.34
C SER A 157 -14.66 -15.02 -28.16
N ALA A 158 -15.28 -16.17 -28.42
CA ALA A 158 -15.62 -17.15 -27.40
C ALA A 158 -14.36 -17.76 -26.76
N ARG A 159 -13.34 -18.10 -27.57
CA ARG A 159 -12.05 -18.58 -27.08
C ARG A 159 -11.34 -17.56 -26.21
N GLU A 160 -11.37 -16.29 -26.61
CA GLU A 160 -10.75 -15.22 -25.84
C GLU A 160 -11.49 -14.97 -24.51
N ALA A 161 -12.84 -14.98 -24.54
CA ALA A 161 -13.64 -14.91 -23.34
C ALA A 161 -13.37 -16.08 -22.38
N GLU A 162 -13.19 -17.30 -22.90
CA GLU A 162 -12.85 -18.46 -22.08
C GLU A 162 -11.45 -18.34 -21.46
N ARG A 163 -10.46 -17.84 -22.21
CA ARG A 163 -9.11 -17.58 -21.67
C ARG A 163 -9.14 -16.51 -20.57
N ALA A 164 -9.87 -15.42 -20.80
CA ALA A 164 -10.04 -14.37 -19.81
C ALA A 164 -10.72 -14.91 -18.54
N ALA A 165 -11.79 -15.72 -18.69
CA ALA A 165 -12.46 -16.35 -17.56
C ALA A 165 -11.54 -17.28 -16.76
N ARG A 166 -10.71 -18.08 -17.43
CA ARG A 166 -9.69 -18.93 -16.76
C ARG A 166 -8.65 -18.11 -16.01
N ALA A 167 -8.15 -17.04 -16.61
CA ALA A 167 -7.19 -16.15 -15.96
C ALA A 167 -7.78 -15.45 -14.72
N VAL A 168 -9.05 -15.03 -14.80
CA VAL A 168 -9.76 -14.45 -13.66
C VAL A 168 -9.90 -15.47 -12.53
N GLU A 169 -10.26 -16.72 -12.84
CA GLU A 169 -10.41 -17.76 -11.83
C GLU A 169 -9.07 -18.12 -11.16
N GLU A 170 -7.97 -18.14 -11.91
CA GLU A 170 -6.63 -18.34 -11.36
C GLU A 170 -6.24 -17.21 -10.39
N VAL A 171 -6.42 -15.95 -10.79
CA VAL A 171 -6.13 -14.79 -9.94
C VAL A 171 -7.04 -14.77 -8.71
N ARG A 172 -8.32 -15.14 -8.87
CA ARG A 172 -9.28 -15.27 -7.76
C ARG A 172 -8.82 -16.32 -6.76
N GLY A 173 -8.38 -17.49 -7.23
CA GLY A 173 -7.83 -18.54 -6.38
C GLY A 173 -6.57 -18.09 -5.63
N GLN A 174 -5.64 -17.41 -6.31
CA GLN A 174 -4.46 -16.84 -5.67
C GLN A 174 -4.83 -15.80 -4.59
N LEU A 175 -5.81 -14.94 -4.87
CA LEU A 175 -6.28 -13.94 -3.92
C LEU A 175 -6.93 -14.58 -2.68
N GLU A 176 -7.69 -15.66 -2.85
CA GLU A 176 -8.28 -16.41 -1.73
C GLU A 176 -7.22 -17.05 -0.83
N VAL A 177 -6.17 -17.64 -1.42
CA VAL A 177 -5.03 -18.20 -0.68
C VAL A 177 -4.31 -17.09 0.10
N MET A 178 -3.97 -15.99 -0.56
CA MET A 178 -3.32 -14.84 0.08
C MET A 178 -4.18 -14.23 1.20
N ALA A 179 -5.49 -14.12 0.98
CA ALA A 179 -6.42 -13.62 2.00
C ALA A 179 -6.50 -14.57 3.22
N ARG A 180 -6.42 -15.88 3.01
CA ARG A 180 -6.39 -16.87 4.09
C ARG A 180 -5.10 -16.78 4.89
N GLU A 181 -3.95 -16.77 4.23
CA GLU A 181 -2.65 -16.62 4.89
C GLU A 181 -2.54 -15.30 5.65
N HIS A 182 -3.04 -14.21 5.06
CA HIS A 182 -3.09 -12.92 5.74
C HIS A 182 -3.97 -12.96 7.01
N ARG A 183 -5.11 -13.67 6.98
CA ARG A 183 -5.94 -13.86 8.17
C ARG A 183 -5.22 -14.69 9.24
N GLU A 184 -4.62 -15.82 8.86
CA GLU A 184 -3.85 -16.67 9.79
C GLU A 184 -2.70 -15.89 10.46
N MET A 185 -1.94 -15.14 9.67
CA MET A 185 -0.88 -14.28 10.19
C MET A 185 -1.40 -13.21 11.15
N LYS A 186 -2.53 -12.58 10.80
CA LYS A 186 -3.12 -11.49 11.59
C LYS A 186 -3.76 -11.98 12.89
N ASP A 187 -4.48 -13.08 12.83
CA ASP A 187 -5.35 -13.53 13.92
C ASP A 187 -4.65 -14.54 14.84
N GLU A 188 -3.68 -15.31 14.34
CA GLU A 188 -2.98 -16.33 15.13
C GLU A 188 -1.52 -15.95 15.41
N VAL A 189 -0.73 -15.70 14.36
CA VAL A 189 0.73 -15.55 14.50
C VAL A 189 1.09 -14.24 15.22
N ILE A 190 0.54 -13.11 14.80
CA ILE A 190 0.84 -11.80 15.40
C ILE A 190 0.45 -11.78 16.90
N PRO A 191 -0.76 -12.19 17.30
CA PRO A 191 -1.12 -12.23 18.72
C PRO A 191 -0.28 -13.23 19.52
N GLY A 192 0.10 -14.37 18.94
CA GLY A 192 1.03 -15.32 19.56
C GLY A 192 2.39 -14.67 19.87
N LEU A 193 3.00 -14.03 18.88
CA LEU A 193 4.27 -13.33 19.04
C LEU A 193 4.18 -12.15 20.02
N GLN A 194 3.05 -11.43 20.05
CA GLN A 194 2.82 -10.37 21.03
C GLN A 194 2.78 -10.91 22.46
N ARG A 195 2.08 -12.03 22.70
CA ARG A 195 2.02 -12.68 24.02
C ARG A 195 3.40 -13.17 24.46
N ASP A 196 4.18 -13.76 23.55
CA ASP A 196 5.53 -14.22 23.86
C ASP A 196 6.48 -13.06 24.13
N ARG A 197 6.39 -11.98 23.35
CA ARG A 197 7.12 -10.72 23.61
C ARG A 197 6.80 -10.20 25.02
N ASP A 198 5.53 -10.11 25.38
CA ASP A 198 5.10 -9.57 26.68
C ASP A 198 5.56 -10.47 27.83
N ARG A 199 5.50 -11.79 27.64
CA ARG A 199 6.03 -12.77 28.60
C ARG A 199 7.54 -12.62 28.79
N MET A 200 8.29 -12.45 27.70
CA MET A 200 9.74 -12.26 27.77
C MET A 200 10.11 -10.90 28.39
N ALA A 201 9.36 -9.84 28.06
CA ALA A 201 9.54 -8.52 28.65
C ALA A 201 9.31 -8.55 30.17
N ALA A 202 8.23 -9.19 30.64
CA ALA A 202 7.96 -9.33 32.07
C ALA A 202 9.02 -10.18 32.80
N LYS A 203 9.58 -11.20 32.15
CA LYS A 203 10.71 -11.98 32.70
C LYS A 203 11.98 -11.13 32.81
N ALA A 204 12.28 -10.34 31.77
CA ALA A 204 13.43 -9.45 31.75
C ALA A 204 13.31 -8.37 32.83
N GLU A 205 12.12 -7.81 33.04
CA GLU A 205 11.85 -6.84 34.10
C GLU A 205 12.11 -7.42 35.48
N LYS A 206 11.53 -8.60 35.79
CA LYS A 206 11.76 -9.31 37.06
C LYS A 206 13.23 -9.66 37.29
N ALA A 207 13.92 -10.13 36.24
CA ALA A 207 15.35 -10.40 36.32
C ALA A 207 16.15 -9.11 36.58
N GLY A 208 15.75 -7.99 35.96
CA GLY A 208 16.34 -6.68 36.19
C GLY A 208 16.11 -6.17 37.61
N GLU A 209 14.91 -6.36 38.17
CA GLU A 209 14.61 -6.03 39.57
C GLU A 209 15.45 -6.84 40.54
N LEU A 210 15.53 -8.16 40.34
CA LEU A 210 16.35 -9.04 41.16
C LEU A 210 17.84 -8.66 41.08
N ALA A 211 18.34 -8.36 39.88
CA ALA A 211 19.72 -7.90 39.72
C ALA A 211 19.99 -6.59 40.46
N ARG A 212 19.04 -5.63 40.41
CA ARG A 212 19.15 -4.38 41.19
C ARG A 212 19.11 -4.64 42.69
N SER A 213 18.23 -5.51 43.19
CA SER A 213 18.16 -5.83 44.62
C SER A 213 19.41 -6.56 45.11
N MET A 214 19.92 -7.51 44.35
CA MET A 214 21.18 -8.21 44.64
C MET A 214 22.37 -7.26 44.63
N THR A 215 22.42 -6.34 43.67
CA THR A 215 23.47 -5.31 43.63
C THR A 215 23.43 -4.43 44.88
N LYS A 216 22.24 -4.01 45.31
CA LYS A 216 22.06 -3.21 46.54
C LYS A 216 22.51 -3.99 47.78
N ALA A 217 22.04 -5.23 47.94
CA ALA A 217 22.40 -6.09 49.07
C ALA A 217 23.92 -6.34 49.14
N PHE A 218 24.56 -6.61 48.00
CA PHE A 218 26.01 -6.78 47.92
C PHE A 218 26.78 -5.51 48.30
N GLN A 219 26.30 -4.33 47.89
CA GLN A 219 26.90 -3.06 48.29
C GLN A 219 26.78 -2.80 49.79
N GLU A 220 25.62 -3.09 50.38
CA GLU A 220 25.38 -2.99 51.82
C GLU A 220 26.29 -3.96 52.60
N GLU A 221 26.37 -5.23 52.18
CA GLU A 221 27.27 -6.21 52.78
C GLU A 221 28.73 -5.77 52.69
N LYS A 222 29.17 -5.23 51.54
CA LYS A 222 30.52 -4.70 51.38
C LYS A 222 30.80 -3.49 52.28
N GLN A 223 29.80 -2.65 52.57
CA GLN A 223 29.92 -1.55 53.53
C GLN A 223 30.03 -2.09 54.96
N VAL A 224 29.19 -3.06 55.34
CA VAL A 224 29.24 -3.71 56.66
C VAL A 224 30.58 -4.42 56.86
N GLY A 225 31.06 -5.17 55.86
CA GLY A 225 32.34 -5.86 55.90
C GLY A 225 33.51 -4.89 56.10
N ARG A 226 33.51 -3.73 55.41
CA ARG A 226 34.49 -2.66 55.65
C ARG A 226 34.40 -2.12 57.07
N GLY A 227 33.21 -1.75 57.54
CA GLY A 227 33.03 -1.22 58.90
C GLY A 227 33.32 -2.24 60.01
N LEU A 228 33.23 -3.55 59.74
CA LEU A 228 33.69 -4.58 60.66
C LEU A 228 35.22 -4.67 60.69
N MET A 229 35.88 -4.64 59.53
CA MET A 229 37.35 -4.61 59.46
C MET A 229 37.93 -3.38 60.16
N ASP A 230 37.33 -2.20 59.97
CA ASP A 230 37.76 -0.97 60.66
C ASP A 230 37.62 -1.10 62.18
N ARG A 231 36.50 -1.68 62.66
CA ARG A 231 36.31 -1.97 64.09
C ARG A 231 37.31 -2.98 64.63
N VAL A 232 37.60 -4.04 63.88
CA VAL A 232 38.64 -5.02 64.25
C VAL A 232 40.00 -4.34 64.33
N GLY A 233 40.33 -3.44 63.39
CA GLY A 233 41.55 -2.62 63.44
C GLY A 233 41.61 -1.78 64.71
N HIS A 234 40.56 -1.02 65.02
CA HIS A 234 40.49 -0.21 66.24
C HIS A 234 40.59 -1.05 67.53
N LEU A 235 39.89 -2.19 67.59
CA LEU A 235 39.98 -3.10 68.73
C LEU A 235 41.38 -3.68 68.90
N ASN A 236 42.08 -4.00 67.81
CA ASN A 236 43.47 -4.44 67.86
C ASN A 236 44.38 -3.33 68.40
N GLU A 237 44.22 -2.07 67.97
CA GLU A 237 44.98 -0.94 68.51
C GLU A 237 44.73 -0.72 70.01
N VAL A 238 43.46 -0.82 70.45
CA VAL A 238 43.09 -0.72 71.86
C VAL A 238 43.67 -1.89 72.66
N LEU A 239 43.61 -3.11 72.14
CA LEU A 239 44.23 -4.28 72.77
C LEU A 239 45.74 -4.11 72.92
N GLU A 240 46.44 -3.61 71.90
CA GLU A 240 47.87 -3.33 71.97
C GLU A 240 48.19 -2.21 72.96
N ARG A 241 47.30 -1.21 73.10
CA ARG A 241 47.44 -0.18 74.14
C ARG A 241 47.28 -0.75 75.55
N VAL A 242 46.21 -1.51 75.78
CA VAL A 242 45.96 -2.15 77.08
C VAL A 242 47.08 -3.13 77.41
N ARG A 243 47.61 -3.88 76.44
CA ARG A 243 48.78 -4.75 76.64
C ARG A 243 50.01 -3.96 77.08
N ARG A 244 50.26 -2.79 76.49
CA ARG A 244 51.36 -1.89 76.92
C ARG A 244 51.15 -1.37 78.33
N GLU A 245 49.96 -0.85 78.65
CA GLU A 245 49.63 -0.37 80.00
C GLU A 245 49.74 -1.49 81.04
N VAL A 246 49.26 -2.70 80.75
CA VAL A 246 49.41 -3.86 81.64
C VAL A 246 50.87 -4.22 81.85
N LYS A 247 51.71 -4.09 80.81
CA LYS A 247 53.15 -4.32 80.93
C LYS A 247 53.81 -3.24 81.79
N GLU A 248 53.53 -1.97 81.54
CA GLU A 248 54.05 -0.83 82.33
C GLU A 248 53.68 -0.96 83.81
N VAL A 249 52.39 -1.17 84.13
CA VAL A 249 51.94 -1.37 85.51
C VAL A 249 52.58 -2.60 86.14
N ARG A 250 52.81 -3.67 85.36
CA ARG A 250 53.48 -4.88 85.86
C ARG A 250 54.95 -4.61 86.19
N ASP A 251 55.66 -3.87 85.32
CA ASP A 251 57.06 -3.49 85.51
C ASP A 251 57.17 -2.56 86.75
N GLU A 252 56.31 -1.55 86.88
CA GLU A 252 56.21 -0.71 88.08
C GLU A 252 55.93 -1.52 89.36
N ASN A 253 55.06 -2.54 89.28
CA ASN A 253 54.77 -3.39 90.43
C ASN A 253 55.98 -4.24 90.85
N VAL A 254 56.81 -4.66 89.89
CA VAL A 254 58.08 -5.34 90.17
C VAL A 254 59.05 -4.38 90.82
N ASP A 255 59.23 -3.18 90.27
CA ASP A 255 60.11 -2.14 90.83
C ASP A 255 59.68 -1.77 92.26
N LEU A 256 58.39 -1.54 92.51
CA LEU A 256 57.86 -1.28 93.85
C LEU A 256 58.03 -2.46 94.81
N LYS A 257 57.99 -3.70 94.31
CA LYS A 257 58.28 -4.89 95.13
C LYS A 257 59.76 -4.98 95.49
N GLU A 258 60.65 -4.67 94.56
CA GLU A 258 62.09 -4.58 94.81
C GLU A 258 62.40 -3.47 95.81
N GLN A 259 61.82 -2.27 95.63
CA GLN A 259 61.94 -1.18 96.60
C GLN A 259 61.41 -1.56 97.98
N ASN A 260 60.24 -2.20 98.09
CA ASN A 260 59.73 -2.68 99.38
C ASN A 260 60.63 -3.76 99.99
N ARG A 261 61.24 -4.63 99.17
CA ARG A 261 62.20 -5.64 99.63
C ARG A 261 63.48 -4.97 100.15
N ASP A 262 63.99 -3.96 99.46
CA ASP A 262 65.17 -3.21 99.85
C ASP A 262 64.92 -2.37 101.11
N LEU A 263 63.76 -1.71 101.20
CA LEU A 263 63.31 -1.01 102.40
C LEU A 263 63.12 -1.98 103.57
N GLY A 264 62.54 -3.16 103.32
CA GLY A 264 62.43 -4.22 104.33
C GLY A 264 63.80 -4.70 104.81
N PHE A 265 64.77 -4.85 103.90
CA PHE A 265 66.15 -5.15 104.25
C PHE A 265 66.82 -4.02 105.04
N PHE A 266 66.57 -2.76 104.66
CA PHE A 266 67.10 -1.59 105.37
C PHE A 266 66.53 -1.50 106.79
N ILE A 267 65.22 -1.68 106.97
CA ILE A 267 64.57 -1.69 108.29
C ILE A 267 65.09 -2.86 109.13
N SER A 268 65.18 -4.07 108.56
CA SER A 268 65.74 -5.24 109.25
C SER A 268 67.21 -5.01 109.66
N SER A 269 68.01 -4.43 108.77
CA SER A 269 69.39 -4.06 109.07
C SER A 269 69.47 -3.00 110.17
N GLN A 270 68.60 -1.98 110.13
CA GLN A 270 68.50 -0.94 111.15
C GLN A 270 68.02 -1.49 112.50
N GLU A 271 67.06 -2.40 112.51
CA GLU A 271 66.61 -3.11 113.71
C GLU A 271 67.70 -4.02 114.28
N LYS A 272 68.48 -4.68 113.43
CA LYS A 272 69.62 -5.51 113.82
C LYS A 272 70.76 -4.66 114.38
N VAL A 273 71.05 -3.50 113.77
CA VAL A 273 72.00 -2.51 114.32
C VAL A 273 71.51 -1.97 115.66
N ARG A 274 70.24 -1.56 115.78
CA ARG A 274 69.64 -1.14 117.07
C ARG A 274 69.61 -2.29 118.10
N GLY A 275 69.48 -3.53 117.66
CA GLY A 275 69.59 -4.73 118.49
C GLY A 275 70.99 -4.89 119.05
N LEU A 276 72.00 -4.82 118.18
CA LEU A 276 73.42 -4.85 118.54
C LEU A 276 73.81 -3.65 119.42
N GLU A 277 73.29 -2.44 119.16
CA GLU A 277 73.46 -1.27 120.01
C GLU A 277 72.83 -1.47 121.40
N ARG A 278 71.68 -2.13 121.50
CA ARG A 278 71.05 -2.48 122.78
C ARG A 278 71.82 -3.56 123.54
N GLU A 279 72.39 -4.55 122.85
CA GLU A 279 73.33 -5.51 123.44
C GLU A 279 74.62 -4.83 123.90
N LEU A 280 75.18 -3.91 123.10
CA LEU A 280 76.39 -3.14 123.45
C LEU A 280 76.14 -2.18 124.64
N VAL A 281 74.98 -1.52 124.71
CA VAL A 281 74.56 -0.70 125.87
C VAL A 281 74.33 -1.57 127.11
N ARG A 282 73.92 -2.83 126.94
CA ARG A 282 73.77 -3.79 128.03
C ARG A 282 75.13 -4.34 128.51
N GLU A 283 76.13 -4.43 127.63
CA GLU A 283 77.53 -4.74 127.99
C GLU A 283 78.27 -3.54 128.60
N VAL A 284 77.95 -2.30 128.21
CA VAL A 284 78.60 -1.08 128.74
C VAL A 284 77.87 -0.50 129.98
N GLY A 285 76.57 -0.77 130.15
CA GLY A 285 75.75 -0.31 131.28
C GLY A 285 75.55 -1.34 132.41
N GLY A 286 76.10 -2.55 132.27
CA GLY A 286 75.98 -3.65 133.24
C GLY A 286 77.14 -3.77 134.23
N GLY A 287 77.98 -2.75 134.36
CA GLY A 287 78.97 -2.63 135.42
C GLY A 287 78.56 -1.57 136.43
N VAL A 288 77.89 -1.98 137.52
CA VAL A 288 78.07 -1.53 138.93
C VAL A 288 76.83 -1.86 139.79
N GLY A 289 77.03 -2.77 140.75
CA GLY A 289 76.30 -2.94 142.03
C GLY A 289 75.18 -4.00 142.04
N GLY A 290 75.13 -5.04 142.88
CA GLY A 290 75.91 -5.47 144.05
C GLY A 290 74.98 -5.90 145.22
N GLY A 291 75.02 -7.18 145.64
CA GLY A 291 74.70 -7.65 147.01
C GLY A 291 73.28 -8.16 147.32
N GLY A 292 73.17 -9.44 147.73
CA GLY A 292 71.98 -10.09 148.29
C GLY A 292 71.99 -11.60 148.12
#